data_AF-A0A2E6LLT9-F1
#
_entry.id   AF-A0A2E6LLT9-F1
#
_cell.length_a   1.000
_cell.length_b   1.000
_cell.length_c   1.000
_cell.angle_alpha   90.00
_cell.angle_beta   90.00
_cell.angle_gamma   90.00
#
_symmetry.space_group_name_H-M   'P 1'
#
loop_
_entity.id
_entity.type
_entity.pdbx_description
1 polymer ?
#
loop_
_entity_poly.entity_id
_entity_poly.type
_entity_poly.pdbx_seq_one_letter_code
_entity_poly.pdbx_strand_id
1 'polypeptide(L)' 'MIRISDVCDLVGTSRSTLYRWVGEGTFPAPVRISEKAVRWTLDEIEAWREAL' A
#
# COMPACT_ATOMS: atom_id res chain seq x y z
N MET A 1 -2.03 7.81 8.10
CA MET A 1 -2.75 6.80 7.29
C MET A 1 -3.06 7.39 5.94
N ILE A 2 -2.65 6.73 4.87
CA ILE A 2 -2.77 7.21 3.49
C ILE A 2 -3.70 6.29 2.67
N ARG A 3 -4.35 6.86 1.65
CA ARG A 3 -5.27 6.13 0.75
C ARG A 3 -4.47 5.40 -0.32
N ILE A 4 -5.09 4.43 -0.99
CA ILE A 4 -4.45 3.73 -2.10
C ILE A 4 -3.97 4.68 -3.21
N SER A 5 -4.69 5.78 -3.45
CA SER A 5 -4.26 6.82 -4.42
C SER A 5 -2.91 7.41 -4.04
N ASP A 6 -2.76 7.82 -2.78
CA ASP A 6 -1.54 8.43 -2.28
C ASP A 6 -0.38 7.43 -2.31
N VAL A 7 -0.65 6.15 -2.00
CA VAL A 7 0.36 5.09 -2.11
C VAL A 7 0.76 4.86 -3.57
N CYS A 8 -0.19 4.89 -4.50
CA CYS A 8 0.10 4.77 -5.93
C CYS A 8 0.98 5.92 -6.42
N ASP A 9 0.72 7.15 -5.97
CA ASP A 9 1.50 8.33 -6.32
C ASP A 9 2.91 8.28 -5.70
N LEU A 10 3.02 7.82 -4.44
CA LEU A 10 4.31 7.64 -3.74
C LEU A 10 5.19 6.57 -4.38
N VAL A 11 4.59 5.45 -4.78
CA VAL A 11 5.31 4.29 -5.32
C VAL A 11 5.45 4.38 -6.85
N GLY A 12 4.71 5.28 -7.51
CA GLY A 12 4.72 5.42 -8.97
C GLY A 12 4.09 4.25 -9.70
N THR A 13 3.06 3.62 -9.12
CA THR A 13 2.45 2.39 -9.65
C THR A 13 0.94 2.48 -9.75
N SER A 14 0.32 1.53 -10.45
CA SER A 14 -1.13 1.45 -10.55
C SER A 14 -1.74 0.70 -9.36
N ARG A 15 -2.99 1.01 -9.01
CA ARG A 15 -3.75 0.29 -7.98
C ARG A 15 -3.76 -1.23 -8.21
N SER A 16 -3.87 -1.64 -9.46
CA SER A 16 -3.89 -3.05 -9.87
C SER A 16 -2.57 -3.75 -9.55
N THR A 17 -1.46 -3.10 -9.88
CA THR A 17 -0.11 -3.58 -9.56
C THR A 17 0.09 -3.68 -8.05
N LEU A 18 -0.35 -2.66 -7.32
CA LEU A 18 -0.23 -2.62 -5.87
C LEU A 18 -1.00 -3.78 -5.21
N TYR A 19 -2.26 -4.02 -5.61
CA TYR A 19 -3.02 -5.17 -5.14
C TYR A 19 -2.39 -6.50 -5.53
N ARG A 20 -1.77 -6.58 -6.71
CA ARG A 20 -1.02 -7.78 -7.12
C ARG A 20 0.16 -8.02 -6.20
N TRP A 21 0.96 -7.00 -5.89
CA TRP A 21 2.08 -7.13 -4.95
C TRP A 21 1.63 -7.49 -3.54
N VAL A 22 0.50 -6.92 -3.08
CA VAL A 22 -0.12 -7.32 -1.81
C VAL A 22 -0.51 -8.81 -1.84
N GLY A 23 -1.09 -9.30 -2.94
CA GLY A 23 -1.41 -10.71 -3.11
C GLY A 23 -0.20 -11.63 -3.25
N GLU A 24 0.89 -11.13 -3.83
CA GLU A 24 2.19 -11.82 -3.94
C GLU A 24 3.00 -11.77 -2.63
N GLY A 25 2.58 -10.99 -1.62
CA GLY A 25 3.30 -10.80 -0.37
C GLY A 25 4.56 -9.92 -0.50
N THR A 26 4.72 -9.23 -1.63
CA THR A 26 5.85 -8.34 -1.92
C THR A 26 5.59 -6.89 -1.53
N PHE A 27 4.39 -6.56 -1.05
CA PHE A 27 4.02 -5.21 -0.60
C PHE A 27 3.20 -5.25 0.70
N PRO A 28 3.30 -4.23 1.58
CA PRO A 28 2.57 -4.20 2.84
C PRO A 28 1.05 -4.31 2.66
N ALA A 29 0.42 -5.17 3.46
CA ALA A 29 -1.01 -5.36 3.43
C ALA A 29 -1.74 -4.11 3.98
N PRO A 30 -2.85 -3.69 3.35
CA PRO A 30 -3.64 -2.59 3.88
C PRO A 30 -4.28 -2.92 5.22
N VAL A 31 -4.35 -1.92 6.10
CA VAL A 31 -5.18 -1.94 7.31
C VAL A 31 -6.63 -1.62 6.94
N ARG A 32 -7.56 -2.52 7.28
CA ARG A 32 -9.00 -2.27 7.13
C ARG A 32 -9.48 -1.33 8.22
N ILE A 33 -10.00 -0.17 7.84
CA ILE A 33 -10.57 0.83 8.74
C ILE A 33 -12.10 0.69 8.82
N SER A 34 -12.73 0.27 7.72
CA SER A 34 -14.15 -0.06 7.67
C SER A 34 -14.43 -1.10 6.57
N GLU A 35 -15.69 -1.55 6.47
CA GLU A 35 -16.13 -2.51 5.46
C GLU A 35 -15.76 -2.11 4.02
N LYS A 36 -15.70 -0.80 3.72
CA LYS A 36 -15.41 -0.26 2.38
C LYS A 36 -14.12 0.54 2.30
N ALA A 37 -13.36 0.67 3.41
CA ALA A 37 -12.19 1.52 3.45
C ALA A 37 -10.96 0.78 3.99
N VAL A 38 -9.92 0.76 3.14
CA VAL A 38 -8.56 0.33 3.47
C VAL A 38 -7.60 1.52 3.48
N ARG A 39 -6.59 1.46 4.34
CA ARG A 39 -5.53 2.47 4.45
C ARG A 39 -4.19 1.79 4.67
N TRP A 40 -3.13 2.46 4.26
CA TRP A 40 -1.76 2.08 4.60
C TRP A 40 -1.22 3.05 5.63
N THR A 41 -0.34 2.59 6.51
CA THR A 41 0.45 3.49 7.33
C THR A 41 1.63 3.99 6.50
N LEU A 42 2.03 5.26 6.71
CA LEU A 42 3.17 5.82 5.99
C LEU A 42 4.46 5.08 6.38
N ASP A 43 4.56 4.70 7.65
CA ASP A 43 5.67 3.93 8.22
C ASP A 43 5.89 2.60 7.48
N GLU A 44 4.84 1.79 7.27
CA GLU A 44 4.96 0.53 6.53
C GLU A 44 5.40 0.73 5.08
N ILE A 45 4.93 1.80 4.43
CA ILE A 45 5.32 2.10 3.05
C ILE A 45 6.77 2.57 2.98
N GLU A 46 7.20 3.43 3.91
CA GLU A 46 8.59 3.88 3.98
C GLU A 46 9.53 2.73 4.31
N ALA A 47 9.19 1.90 5.31
CA ALA A 47 9.95 0.71 5.67
C ALA A 47 10.07 -0.27 4.48
N TRP A 48 9.01 -0.43 3.68
CA TRP A 48 9.09 -1.23 2.45
C TRP A 48 10.04 -0.60 1.41
N ARG A 49 10.03 0.72 1.25
CA ARG A 49 10.94 1.43 0.33
C ARG A 49 12.39 1.35 0.78
N GLU A 50 12.65 1.37 2.08
CA GLU A 50 13.99 1.19 2.65
C GLU A 50 14.47 -0.27 2.59
N ALA A 51 13.55 -1.23 2.59
CA ALA A 51 13.86 -2.66 2.47
C ALA A 51 14.09 -3.12 1.01
N LEU A 52 13.93 -2.24 0.03
CA LEU A 52 14.11 -2.49 -1.40
C LEU A 52 15.56 -2.27 -1.86
#